data_AF-A0A124GUX8-F1
#
_entry.id   AF-A0A124GUX8-F1
#
_cell.length_a   1.000
_cell.length_b   1.000
_cell.length_c   1.000
_cell.angle_alpha   90.00
_cell.angle_beta   90.00
_cell.angle_gamma   90.00
#
_symmetry.space_group_name_H-M   'P 1'
#
loop_
_entity.id
_entity.type
_entity.pdbx_description
1 polymer ?
#
loop_
_entity_poly.entity_id
_entity_poly.type
_entity_poly.pdbx_seq_one_letter_code
_entity_poly.pdbx_strand_id
1 'polypeptide(L)'
;MVTPADMTDRDTAKEVLFRLRLMHPEITIARADSGYAGQLVTWAKKHLGLTLKTVSRPKDTRGWILLPRRWVVERSPAWIMHARRHARDYERLIQHSELLITWAAITLMTRRITRRSSRRSGQPTSREADRD
;
A
#
# COMPACT_ATOMS: atom_id res chain seq x y z
N MET A 1 9.79 0.86 -7.77
CA MET A 1 9.74 1.89 -8.81
C MET A 1 9.71 3.24 -8.13
N VAL A 2 10.64 4.11 -8.52
CA VAL A 2 10.67 5.53 -8.16
C VAL A 2 10.70 6.30 -9.47
N THR A 3 9.95 7.39 -9.55
CA THR A 3 9.87 8.22 -10.77
C THR A 3 10.30 9.65 -10.49
N PRO A 4 10.73 10.38 -11.53
CA PRO A 4 10.83 11.83 -11.51
C PRO A 4 9.51 12.51 -11.10
N ALA A 5 9.58 13.75 -10.62
CA ALA A 5 8.43 14.50 -10.13
C ALA A 5 7.54 15.10 -11.24
N ASP A 6 8.02 15.15 -12.49
CA ASP A 6 7.26 15.59 -13.66
C ASP A 6 6.31 14.51 -14.20
N MET A 7 6.48 13.26 -13.77
CA MET A 7 5.58 12.17 -14.13
C MET A 7 4.35 12.15 -13.23
N THR A 8 3.17 12.09 -13.84
CA THR A 8 1.93 11.94 -13.07
C THR A 8 1.80 10.51 -12.56
N ASP A 9 1.48 10.37 -11.27
CA ASP A 9 1.18 9.11 -10.58
C ASP A 9 0.29 8.15 -11.37
N ARG A 10 -0.70 8.66 -12.10
CA ARG A 10 -1.63 7.86 -12.91
C ARG A 10 -0.95 7.11 -14.05
N ASP A 11 0.06 7.71 -14.67
CA ASP A 11 0.79 7.07 -15.76
C ASP A 11 1.77 6.04 -15.21
N THR A 12 2.47 6.39 -14.13
CA THR A 12 3.32 5.44 -13.38
C THR A 12 2.51 4.24 -12.86
N ALA A 13 1.27 4.46 -12.41
CA ALA A 13 0.41 3.39 -11.92
C ALA A 13 0.01 2.38 -13.00
N LYS A 14 -0.07 2.77 -14.28
CA LYS A 14 -0.34 1.80 -15.36
C LYS A 14 0.77 0.75 -15.44
N GLU A 15 2.02 1.20 -15.38
CA GLU A 15 3.19 0.33 -15.41
C GLU A 15 3.25 -0.57 -14.18
N VAL A 16 3.01 -0.02 -12.99
CA VAL A 16 2.99 -0.80 -11.75
C VAL A 16 1.88 -1.86 -11.75
N LEU A 17 0.67 -1.51 -12.21
CA LEU A 17 -0.45 -2.45 -12.31
C LEU A 17 -0.21 -3.52 -13.39
N PHE A 18 0.44 -3.16 -14.50
CA PHE A 18 0.83 -4.12 -15.53
C PHE A 18 1.82 -5.14 -14.98
N ARG A 19 2.89 -4.70 -14.31
CA ARG A 19 3.86 -5.58 -13.65
C ARG A 19 3.21 -6.44 -12.56
N LEU A 20 2.30 -5.86 -11.76
CA LEU A 20 1.52 -6.61 -10.77
C LEU A 20 0.74 -7.75 -11.42
N ARG A 21 0.09 -7.49 -12.56
CA ARG A 21 -0.70 -8.51 -13.26
C ARG A 21 0.17 -9.63 -13.83
N LEU A 22 1.37 -9.30 -14.31
CA LEU A 22 2.33 -10.29 -14.81
C LEU A 22 2.89 -11.18 -13.70
N MET A 23 3.23 -10.61 -12.56
CA MET A 23 3.85 -11.36 -11.45
C MET A 23 2.84 -12.06 -10.54
N HIS A 24 1.63 -11.51 -10.43
CA HIS A 24 0.59 -11.96 -9.49
C HIS A 24 -0.79 -11.98 -10.16
N PRO A 25 -1.03 -12.89 -11.12
CA PRO A 25 -2.31 -13.01 -11.84
C PRO A 25 -3.49 -13.39 -10.94
N GLU A 26 -3.25 -13.90 -9.74
CA GLU A 26 -4.26 -14.18 -8.72
C GLU A 26 -4.89 -12.91 -8.11
N ILE A 27 -4.21 -11.77 -8.22
CA ILE A 27 -4.71 -10.51 -7.66
C ILE A 27 -5.75 -9.91 -8.61
N THR A 28 -7.00 -9.88 -8.17
CA THR A 28 -8.15 -9.36 -8.93
C THR A 28 -8.65 -8.01 -8.43
N ILE A 29 -8.33 -7.63 -7.19
CA ILE A 29 -8.80 -6.40 -6.55
C ILE A 29 -7.61 -5.62 -5.99
N ALA A 30 -7.44 -4.39 -6.45
CA ALA A 30 -6.52 -3.41 -5.85
C ALA A 30 -7.31 -2.25 -5.24
N ARG A 31 -6.76 -1.65 -4.18
CA ARG A 31 -7.29 -0.41 -3.59
C ARG A 31 -6.35 0.73 -3.87
N ALA A 32 -6.92 1.88 -4.24
CA ALA A 32 -6.17 3.10 -4.47
C ALA A 32 -6.88 4.30 -3.84
N ASP A 33 -6.14 5.40 -3.68
CA ASP A 33 -6.69 6.66 -3.24
C ASP A 33 -7.55 7.32 -4.33
N SER A 34 -8.38 8.30 -3.95
CA SER A 34 -9.27 9.03 -4.85
C SER A 34 -8.53 9.76 -5.98
N GLY A 35 -7.25 10.14 -5.80
CA GLY A 35 -6.42 10.73 -6.85
C GLY A 35 -6.23 9.85 -8.10
N TYR A 36 -6.35 8.53 -7.94
CA TYR A 36 -6.22 7.52 -9.00
C TYR A 36 -7.54 7.18 -9.72
N ALA A 37 -8.62 7.88 -9.40
CA ALA A 37 -9.91 7.70 -10.07
C ALA A 37 -9.87 8.13 -11.55
N GLY A 38 -10.89 7.72 -12.31
CA GLY A 38 -11.09 8.10 -13.71
C GLY A 38 -10.52 7.09 -14.71
N GLN A 39 -9.74 7.57 -15.68
CA GLN A 39 -9.28 6.77 -16.82
C GLN A 39 -8.47 5.53 -16.40
N LEU A 40 -7.69 5.60 -15.32
CA LEU A 40 -6.89 4.48 -14.84
C LEU A 40 -7.75 3.28 -14.39
N VAL A 41 -8.88 3.54 -13.71
CA VAL A 41 -9.81 2.48 -13.26
C VAL A 41 -10.37 1.74 -14.47
N THR A 42 -10.78 2.49 -15.49
CA THR A 42 -11.33 1.94 -16.73
C THR A 42 -10.27 1.16 -17.50
N TRP A 43 -9.05 1.70 -17.59
CA TRP A 43 -7.92 1.07 -18.26
C TRP A 43 -7.53 -0.25 -17.58
N ALA A 44 -7.43 -0.28 -16.25
CA ALA A 44 -7.07 -1.46 -15.48
C ALA A 44 -8.11 -2.58 -15.64
N LYS A 45 -9.40 -2.22 -15.63
CA LYS A 45 -10.47 -3.19 -15.87
C LYS A 45 -10.43 -3.75 -17.30
N LYS A 46 -10.22 -2.89 -18.30
CA LYS A 46 -10.24 -3.26 -19.73
C LYS A 46 -9.03 -4.10 -20.13
N HIS A 47 -7.82 -3.73 -19.71
CA HIS A 47 -6.58 -4.34 -20.21
C HIS A 47 -5.99 -5.38 -19.26
N LEU A 48 -6.27 -5.27 -17.96
CA LEU A 48 -5.67 -6.16 -16.94
C LEU A 48 -6.69 -7.06 -16.25
N GLY A 49 -7.99 -6.87 -16.49
CA GLY A 49 -9.06 -7.57 -15.77
C GLY A 49 -9.06 -7.26 -14.26
N LEU A 50 -8.46 -6.15 -13.86
CA LEU A 50 -8.23 -5.81 -12.45
C LEU A 50 -9.22 -4.75 -11.97
N THR A 51 -9.85 -5.00 -10.82
CA THR A 51 -10.82 -4.08 -10.22
C THR A 51 -10.11 -3.12 -9.28
N LEU A 52 -9.99 -1.86 -9.69
CA LEU A 52 -9.43 -0.80 -8.84
C LEU A 52 -10.55 -0.15 -8.02
N LYS A 53 -10.52 -0.35 -6.70
CA LYS A 53 -11.45 0.26 -5.74
C LYS A 53 -10.86 1.55 -5.19
N THR A 54 -11.36 2.69 -5.67
CA THR A 54 -11.02 4.01 -5.15
C THR A 54 -12.05 4.45 -4.12
N VAL A 55 -11.59 4.90 -2.95
CA VAL A 55 -12.48 5.45 -1.92
C VAL A 55 -12.44 6.97 -2.01
N SER A 56 -13.55 7.57 -2.45
CA SER A 56 -13.69 9.03 -2.51
C SER A 56 -14.49 9.55 -1.32
N ARG A 57 -14.20 10.80 -0.93
CA ARG A 57 -15.02 11.53 0.02
C ARG A 57 -16.39 11.86 -0.59
N PRO A 58 -17.51 11.67 0.15
CA PRO A 58 -18.82 12.19 -0.24
C PRO A 58 -18.79 13.71 -0.35
N LYS A 59 -19.42 14.28 -1.38
CA LYS A 59 -19.37 15.72 -1.67
C LYS A 59 -20.04 16.58 -0.60
N ASP A 60 -21.05 16.03 0.09
CA ASP A 60 -21.89 16.79 1.04
C ASP A 60 -21.38 16.77 2.49
N THR A 61 -20.18 16.24 2.75
CA THR A 61 -19.63 16.16 4.11
C THR A 61 -18.69 17.32 4.42
N ARG A 62 -19.05 18.11 5.44
CA ARG A 62 -18.17 19.11 6.06
C ARG A 62 -17.39 18.49 7.22
N GLY A 63 -16.15 18.92 7.42
CA GLY A 63 -15.29 18.42 8.51
C GLY A 63 -14.72 17.02 8.29
N TRP A 64 -13.86 16.55 9.20
CA TRP A 64 -13.19 15.27 9.06
C TRP A 64 -14.19 14.11 9.05
N ILE A 65 -14.00 13.16 8.12
CA ILE A 65 -14.77 11.92 8.09
C ILE A 65 -13.84 10.72 7.99
N LEU A 66 -14.21 9.64 8.67
CA LEU A 66 -13.50 8.38 8.55
C LEU A 66 -13.86 7.71 7.21
N LEU A 67 -12.88 7.61 6.31
CA LEU A 67 -13.05 6.87 5.06
C LEU A 67 -12.72 5.39 5.25
N PRO A 68 -13.67 4.47 4.97
CA PRO A 68 -13.43 3.04 5.16
C PRO A 68 -12.20 2.56 4.39
N ARG A 69 -11.28 1.89 5.11
CA ARG A 69 -10.07 1.26 4.55
C ARG A 69 -9.08 2.20 3.84
N ARG A 70 -9.21 3.52 3.97
CA ARG A 70 -8.21 4.49 3.47
C ARG A 70 -6.82 4.26 4.07
N TRP A 71 -6.79 3.96 5.38
CA TRP A 71 -5.57 3.61 6.11
C TRP A 71 -4.80 2.43 5.51
N VAL A 72 -5.42 1.59 4.67
CA VAL A 72 -4.74 0.47 4.01
C VAL A 72 -3.71 0.97 2.98
N VAL A 73 -4.07 1.99 2.21
CA VAL A 73 -3.20 2.57 1.17
C VAL A 73 -2.08 3.39 1.82
N GLU A 74 -2.42 4.17 2.86
CA GLU A 74 -1.47 5.05 3.56
C GLU A 74 -0.48 4.27 4.45
N ARG A 75 -0.80 3.02 4.81
CA ARG A 75 0.02 2.21 5.73
C ARG A 75 1.41 1.90 5.20
N SER A 76 1.51 1.54 3.92
CA SER A 76 2.78 1.09 3.34
C SER A 76 3.78 2.24 3.27
N PRO A 77 3.41 3.45 2.79
CA PRO A 77 4.25 4.64 2.92
C PRO A 77 4.61 4.95 4.39
N ALA A 78 3.64 4.88 5.32
CA ALA A 78 3.91 5.14 6.73
C ALA A 78 4.98 4.21 7.33
N TRP A 79 4.98 2.92 6.94
CA TRP A 79 6.02 1.98 7.37
C TRP A 79 7.41 2.30 6.81
N ILE A 80 7.47 2.78 5.57
CA ILE A 80 8.74 3.21 4.96
C ILE A 80 9.25 4.46 5.69
N MET A 81 8.36 5.42 5.98
CA MET A 81 8.70 6.66 6.72
C MET A 81 9.20 6.41 8.15
N HIS A 82 8.86 5.28 8.78
CA HIS A 82 9.45 4.92 10.08
C HIS A 82 10.97 4.69 10.02
N ALA A 83 11.53 4.37 8.85
CA ALA A 83 12.95 4.48 8.65
C ALA A 83 13.29 5.96 8.46
N ARG A 84 13.83 6.59 9.52
CA ARG A 84 14.17 8.03 9.58
C ARG A 84 14.92 8.56 8.36
N ARG A 85 15.64 7.70 7.64
CA ARG A 85 16.36 8.06 6.41
C ARG A 85 15.47 8.63 5.31
N HIS A 86 14.20 8.24 5.26
CA HIS A 86 13.22 8.66 4.26
C HIS A 86 12.44 9.93 4.64
N ALA A 87 12.74 10.55 5.79
CA ALA A 87 12.08 11.79 6.20
C ALA A 87 12.42 12.97 5.26
N ARG A 88 13.51 12.87 4.50
CA ARG A 88 13.93 13.88 3.53
C ARG A 88 14.74 13.22 2.42
N ASP A 89 14.41 13.58 1.18
CA ASP A 89 15.11 13.10 0.00
C ASP A 89 16.42 13.88 -0.16
N TYR A 90 17.54 13.16 -0.04
CA TYR A 90 18.90 13.71 -0.20
C TYR A 90 19.61 13.10 -1.41
N GLU A 91 18.97 12.15 -2.08
CA GLU A 91 19.54 11.38 -3.16
C GLU A 91 19.48 12.17 -4.46
N ARG A 92 20.61 12.24 -5.17
CA ARG A 92 20.67 12.86 -6.50
C ARG A 92 20.14 11.93 -7.60
N LEU A 93 20.21 10.62 -7.38
CA LEU A 93 19.87 9.58 -8.35
C LEU A 93 18.68 8.76 -7.86
N ILE A 94 17.72 8.53 -8.76
CA ILE A 94 16.48 7.77 -8.50
C ILE A 94 16.79 6.35 -8.00
N GLN A 95 17.85 5.75 -8.53
CA GLN A 95 18.31 4.41 -8.16
C GLN A 95 18.68 4.32 -6.67
N HIS A 96 19.23 5.39 -6.09
CA HIS A 96 19.57 5.42 -4.67
C HIS A 96 18.31 5.47 -3.81
N SER A 97 17.32 6.30 -4.18
CA SER A 97 16.03 6.36 -3.49
C SER A 97 15.32 5.01 -3.55
N GLU A 98 15.32 4.35 -4.72
CA GLU A 98 14.72 3.03 -4.88
C GLU A 98 15.40 1.97 -4.00
N LEU A 99 16.74 1.98 -3.91
CA LEU A 99 17.49 1.08 -3.04
C LEU A 99 17.18 1.30 -1.56
N LEU A 100 17.11 2.56 -1.11
CA LEU A 100 16.79 2.89 0.28
C LEU A 100 15.35 2.47 0.64
N ILE A 101 14.38 2.64 -0.28
CA ILE A 101 13.00 2.20 -0.07
C ILE A 101 12.95 0.67 0.03
N THR A 102 13.66 -0.02 -0.86
CA THR A 102 13.77 -1.49 -0.86
C THR A 102 14.37 -1.98 0.45
N TRP A 103 15.44 -1.35 0.93
CA TRP A 103 16.08 -1.71 2.18
C TRP A 103 15.17 -1.52 3.41
N ALA A 104 14.37 -0.44 3.43
CA ALA A 104 13.37 -0.22 4.47
C ALA A 104 12.29 -1.31 4.45
N ALA A 105 11.81 -1.71 3.26
CA ALA A 105 10.85 -2.79 3.10
C ALA A 105 11.42 -4.15 3.56
N ILE A 106 12.66 -4.49 3.17
CA ILE A 106 13.35 -5.72 3.62
C ILE A 106 13.43 -5.74 5.16
N THR A 107 13.92 -4.66 5.76
CA THR A 107 14.05 -4.54 7.23
C THR A 107 12.71 -4.73 7.93
N LEU A 108 11.63 -4.15 7.40
CA LEU A 108 10.27 -4.31 7.91
C LEU A 108 9.81 -5.78 7.82
N MET A 109 10.00 -6.43 6.68
CA MET A 109 9.56 -7.80 6.45
C MET A 109 10.35 -8.79 7.31
N THR A 110 11.67 -8.65 7.42
CA THR A 110 12.51 -9.46 8.32
C THR A 110 12.03 -9.34 9.77
N ARG A 111 11.75 -8.12 10.25
CA ARG A 111 11.21 -7.90 11.60
C ARG A 111 9.81 -8.49 11.82
N ARG A 112 9.00 -8.68 10.78
CA ARG A 112 7.67 -9.29 10.89
C ARG A 112 7.76 -10.79 11.01
N ILE A 113 8.64 -11.40 10.21
CA ILE A 113 8.89 -12.84 10.24
C ILE A 113 9.38 -13.24 11.64
N THR A 114 10.35 -12.50 12.19
CA THR A 114 10.91 -12.81 13.52
C THR A 114 9.96 -12.51 14.68
N ARG A 115 9.18 -11.41 14.63
CA ARG A 115 8.21 -11.07 15.68
C ARG A 115 6.98 -11.98 15.73
N ARG A 116 6.58 -12.60 14.62
CA ARG A 116 5.40 -13.50 14.62
C ARG A 116 5.66 -14.79 15.40
N SER A 117 6.93 -15.23 15.46
CA SER A 117 7.35 -16.39 16.24
C SER A 117 7.19 -16.18 17.75
N SER A 118 7.37 -14.95 18.26
CA SER A 118 7.35 -14.69 19.71
C SER A 118 5.94 -14.55 20.31
N ARG A 119 4.90 -14.35 19.49
CA ARG A 119 3.50 -14.21 19.97
C ARG A 119 2.78 -15.54 20.16
N ARG A 120 3.25 -16.64 19.55
CA ARG A 120 2.58 -17.96 19.64
C ARG A 120 2.92 -18.75 20.90
N SER A 121 3.94 -18.36 21.66
CA SER A 121 4.43 -19.12 22.81
C SER A 121 3.86 -18.69 24.17
N GLY A 122 2.85 -17.81 24.20
CA GLY A 122 2.42 -17.20 25.48
C GLY A 122 0.95 -16.81 25.59
N GLN A 123 0.04 -17.39 24.81
CA GLN A 123 -1.41 -17.17 25.02
C GLN A 123 -1.99 -18.32 25.86
N PRO A 124 -2.42 -18.07 27.11
CA PRO A 124 -3.21 -19.05 27.86
C PRO A 124 -4.62 -19.13 27.25
N THR A 125 -5.11 -20.34 27.04
CA THR A 125 -6.50 -20.62 26.67
C THR A 125 -7.43 -20.39 27.86
N SER A 126 -8.22 -19.32 27.87
CA SER A 126 -9.36 -19.13 28.80
C SER A 126 -10.14 -17.87 28.37
N ARG A 127 -11.47 -17.73 28.39
CA ARG A 127 -12.62 -18.49 28.90
C ARG A 127 -13.82 -18.15 28.01
N GLU A 128 -14.43 -19.11 27.33
CA GLU A 128 -15.70 -18.90 26.61
C GLU A 128 -16.52 -20.20 26.57
N ALA A 129 -16.54 -20.93 27.69
CA ALA A 129 -17.28 -22.18 27.87
C ALA A 129 -18.35 -22.09 28.96
N ASP A 130 -18.75 -20.87 29.36
CA ASP A 130 -19.74 -20.71 30.42
C ASP A 130 -20.58 -19.45 30.16
N ARG A 131 -21.54 -19.60 29.25
CA ARG A 131 -22.70 -18.72 29.05
C ARG A 131 -23.66 -19.41 28.08
N ASP A 132 -24.32 -20.44 28.61
CA ASP A 132 -25.71 -20.75 28.26
C ASP A 132 -26.64 -19.90 29.14
#